data_AF-A0A2S4ZT70-F1
#
_entry.id   AF-A0A2S4ZT70-F1
#
_cell.length_a   1.000
_cell.length_b   1.000
_cell.length_c   1.000
_cell.angle_alpha   90.00
_cell.angle_beta   90.00
_cell.angle_gamma   90.00
#
_symmetry.space_group_name_H-M   'P 1'
#
loop_
_entity.id
_entity.type
_entity.pdbx_description
1 polymer ?
#
loop_
_entity_poly.entity_id
_entity_poly.type
_entity_poly.pdbx_seq_one_letter_code
_entity_poly.pdbx_strand_id
1 'polypeptide(L)'
;MVQDVGTATTGRAAAGVPEGEAPVRLDVLVRSSVAAVAGHEDWRLVDTDTAFRDLGLTSLRLTELHERLREATGLPLPTGLVRSLTLVESAASSAARGSEAVDAYERAARRLVARPPADPDAFFRRLFALIDPTTRYPVPLPAELSRSARRLSPDTRWPWEAVVPVRELRAAPFPVLIVSGGARPVFERISDALAERLDARRLVVPGGHAVQNTGAPFNTALEGFWSTV
;
A
#
# COMPACT_ATOMS: atom_id res chain seq x y z
N MET A 1 -38.52 4.76 -57.49
CA MET A 1 -37.72 3.57 -57.16
C MET A 1 -37.73 3.46 -55.65
N VAL A 2 -38.63 2.64 -55.14
CA VAL A 2 -38.92 2.39 -53.73
C VAL A 2 -38.20 1.10 -53.37
N GLN A 3 -37.41 1.05 -52.29
CA GLN A 3 -37.31 -0.12 -51.42
C GLN A 3 -36.96 0.31 -49.98
N ASP A 4 -37.75 -0.23 -49.07
CA ASP A 4 -37.72 -0.16 -47.62
C ASP A 4 -37.19 -1.52 -47.08
N VAL A 5 -36.97 -1.57 -45.77
CA VAL A 5 -36.92 -2.73 -44.86
C VAL A 5 -35.54 -3.37 -44.59
N GLY A 6 -35.20 -3.47 -43.30
CA GLY A 6 -34.19 -4.42 -42.82
C GLY A 6 -33.69 -4.26 -41.38
N THR A 7 -34.56 -4.27 -40.37
CA THR A 7 -34.17 -4.61 -38.99
C THR A 7 -33.61 -6.04 -38.92
N ALA A 8 -32.44 -6.24 -38.33
CA ALA A 8 -31.94 -7.56 -37.94
C ALA A 8 -31.33 -7.52 -36.54
N THR A 9 -32.11 -7.98 -35.57
CA THR A 9 -31.63 -8.50 -34.29
C THR A 9 -31.11 -9.92 -34.55
N THR A 10 -29.85 -10.23 -34.24
CA THR A 10 -29.48 -11.61 -33.87
C THR A 10 -28.20 -11.60 -33.03
N GLY A 11 -28.26 -12.31 -31.90
CA GLY A 11 -27.29 -12.27 -30.82
C GLY A 11 -25.89 -12.69 -31.23
N ARG A 12 -24.90 -12.05 -30.59
CA ARG A 12 -23.53 -12.54 -30.61
C ARG A 12 -23.35 -13.43 -29.39
N ALA A 13 -23.24 -14.71 -29.70
CA ALA A 13 -23.03 -15.83 -28.81
C ALA A 13 -22.06 -15.51 -27.67
N ALA A 14 -22.48 -15.90 -26.45
CA ALA A 14 -21.55 -16.27 -25.40
C ALA A 14 -20.60 -17.32 -25.99
N ALA A 15 -19.35 -16.94 -26.22
CA ALA A 15 -18.31 -17.89 -26.53
C ALA A 15 -18.22 -18.82 -25.32
N GLY A 16 -18.64 -20.08 -25.52
CA GLY A 16 -18.59 -21.11 -24.50
C GLY A 16 -17.18 -21.21 -23.95
N VAL A 17 -17.05 -21.06 -22.63
CA VAL A 17 -15.89 -21.55 -21.90
C VAL A 17 -15.90 -23.07 -22.12
N PRO A 18 -14.82 -23.68 -22.62
CA PRO A 18 -14.76 -25.13 -22.71
C PRO A 18 -14.92 -25.73 -21.30
N GLU A 19 -16.03 -26.43 -21.10
CA GLU A 19 -16.29 -27.25 -19.91
C GLU A 19 -15.31 -28.43 -19.93
N GLY A 20 -14.22 -28.35 -19.17
CA GLY A 20 -13.21 -29.41 -19.14
C GLY A 20 -12.22 -29.37 -17.97
N GLU A 21 -11.96 -28.21 -17.37
CA GLU A 21 -11.13 -28.10 -16.17
C GLU A 21 -11.88 -27.28 -15.11
N ALA A 22 -11.98 -27.82 -13.89
CA ALA A 22 -12.50 -27.06 -12.76
C ALA A 22 -11.70 -25.74 -12.65
N PRO A 23 -12.35 -24.59 -12.44
CA PRO A 23 -11.63 -23.31 -12.35
C PRO A 23 -10.54 -23.42 -11.27
N VAL A 24 -9.29 -23.15 -11.67
CA VAL A 24 -8.16 -23.15 -10.73
C VAL A 24 -8.48 -22.19 -9.61
N ARG A 25 -8.48 -22.72 -8.39
CA ARG A 25 -8.69 -21.92 -7.17
C ARG A 25 -7.62 -20.82 -7.10
N LEU A 26 -8.06 -19.56 -7.08
CA LEU A 26 -7.17 -18.40 -7.12
C LEU A 26 -6.14 -18.40 -5.98
N ASP A 27 -6.53 -18.86 -4.80
CA ASP A 27 -5.61 -18.99 -3.67
C ASP A 27 -4.53 -20.05 -3.90
N VAL A 28 -4.87 -21.18 -4.52
CA VAL A 28 -3.90 -22.23 -4.87
C VAL A 28 -2.93 -21.70 -5.92
N LEU A 29 -3.45 -20.99 -6.93
CA LEU A 29 -2.63 -20.35 -7.96
C LEU A 29 -1.63 -19.37 -7.35
N VAL A 30 -2.12 -18.40 -6.58
CA VAL A 30 -1.27 -17.36 -5.97
C VAL A 30 -0.25 -17.98 -5.02
N ARG A 31 -0.66 -18.89 -4.13
CA ARG A 31 0.26 -19.54 -3.18
C ARG A 31 1.29 -20.41 -3.90
N SER A 32 0.92 -21.09 -4.98
CA SER A 32 1.87 -21.87 -5.79
C SER A 32 2.88 -20.98 -6.50
N SER A 33 2.46 -19.84 -7.04
CA SER A 33 3.37 -18.86 -7.64
C SER A 33 4.31 -18.24 -6.60
N VAL A 34 3.81 -17.90 -5.41
CA VAL A 34 4.63 -17.39 -4.30
C VAL A 34 5.62 -18.45 -3.82
N ALA A 35 5.18 -19.70 -3.65
CA ALA A 35 6.04 -20.82 -3.23
C ALA A 35 7.20 -21.02 -4.21
N ALA A 36 6.91 -21.08 -5.50
CA ALA A 36 7.92 -21.24 -6.54
C ALA A 36 8.95 -20.10 -6.53
N VAL A 37 8.51 -18.85 -6.35
CA VAL A 37 9.40 -17.68 -6.27
C VAL A 37 10.19 -17.64 -4.97
N ALA A 38 9.61 -18.11 -3.86
CA ALA A 38 10.29 -18.22 -2.57
C ALA A 38 11.29 -19.39 -2.52
N GLY A 39 11.17 -20.38 -3.42
CA GLY A 39 11.99 -21.59 -3.45
C GLY A 39 11.41 -22.74 -2.62
N HIS A 40 10.10 -22.72 -2.36
CA HIS A 40 9.37 -23.80 -1.69
C HIS A 40 8.74 -24.74 -2.72
N GLU A 41 8.91 -26.05 -2.51
CA GLU A 41 8.32 -27.09 -3.36
C GLU A 41 6.81 -27.29 -3.09
N ASP A 42 6.34 -26.99 -1.87
CA ASP A 42 4.94 -27.11 -1.48
C ASP A 42 4.33 -25.75 -1.12
N TRP A 43 3.28 -25.36 -1.83
CA TRP A 43 2.54 -24.11 -1.61
C TRP A 43 1.81 -24.06 -0.28
N ARG A 44 1.54 -25.21 0.34
CA ARG A 44 0.93 -25.28 1.67
C ARG A 44 1.81 -24.68 2.76
N LEU A 45 3.12 -24.59 2.51
CA LEU A 45 4.09 -23.94 3.41
C LEU A 45 4.01 -22.40 3.35
N VAL A 46 3.36 -21.83 2.35
CA VAL A 46 3.12 -20.39 2.26
C VAL A 46 1.94 -20.03 3.15
N ASP A 47 2.22 -19.45 4.31
CA ASP A 47 1.22 -18.86 5.19
C ASP A 47 0.65 -17.57 4.58
N THR A 48 -0.68 -17.47 4.53
CA THR A 48 -1.40 -16.32 3.95
C THR A 48 -1.33 -15.07 4.81
N ASP A 49 -1.02 -15.22 6.11
CA ASP A 49 -0.89 -14.09 7.03
C ASP A 49 0.57 -13.58 7.13
N THR A 50 1.51 -14.26 6.48
CA THR A 50 2.92 -13.86 6.46
C THR A 50 3.19 -12.84 5.37
N ALA A 51 3.88 -11.75 5.72
CA ALA A 51 4.24 -10.73 4.74
C ALA A 51 5.27 -11.26 3.72
N PHE A 52 5.15 -10.83 2.45
CA PHE A 52 6.06 -11.24 1.38
C PHE A 52 7.54 -11.03 1.70
N ARG A 53 7.90 -10.00 2.48
CA ARG A 53 9.30 -9.76 2.88
C ARG A 53 9.84 -10.90 3.74
N ASP A 54 9.00 -11.46 4.61
CA ASP A 54 9.38 -12.50 5.57
C ASP A 54 9.48 -13.86 4.86
N LEU A 55 8.83 -13.96 3.69
CA LEU A 55 9.02 -15.04 2.71
C LEU A 55 10.22 -14.80 1.77
N GLY A 56 11.00 -13.73 1.97
CA GLY A 56 12.18 -13.43 1.16
C GLY A 56 11.90 -12.87 -0.24
N LEU A 57 10.67 -12.43 -0.54
CA LEU A 57 10.36 -11.78 -1.80
C LEU A 57 10.94 -10.35 -1.80
N THR A 58 11.94 -10.14 -2.65
CA THR A 58 12.52 -8.83 -2.97
C THR A 58 11.81 -8.19 -4.17
N SER A 59 12.11 -6.93 -4.50
CA SER A 59 11.53 -6.27 -5.69
C SER A 59 11.77 -7.04 -7.00
N LEU A 60 12.94 -7.68 -7.16
CA LEU A 60 13.22 -8.51 -8.33
C LEU A 60 12.33 -9.77 -8.33
N ARG A 61 12.17 -10.41 -7.18
CA ARG A 61 11.31 -11.59 -7.03
C ARG A 61 9.82 -11.27 -7.19
N LEU A 62 9.38 -10.06 -6.84
CA LEU A 62 8.02 -9.60 -7.12
C LEU A 62 7.74 -9.43 -8.61
N THR A 63 8.77 -9.11 -9.41
CA THR A 63 8.64 -9.08 -10.87
C THR A 63 8.50 -10.50 -11.43
N GLU A 64 9.26 -11.46 -10.90
CA GLU A 64 9.12 -12.88 -11.25
C GLU A 64 7.74 -13.44 -10.87
N LEU A 65 7.22 -13.07 -9.69
CA LEU A 65 5.86 -13.43 -9.27
C LEU A 65 4.82 -12.88 -10.25
N HIS A 66 4.97 -11.62 -10.68
CA HIS A 66 4.08 -11.00 -11.65
C HIS A 66 4.06 -11.74 -12.98
N GLU A 67 5.23 -12.06 -13.55
CA GLU A 67 5.32 -12.82 -14.81
C GLU A 67 4.71 -14.22 -14.66
N ARG A 68 4.98 -14.92 -13.56
CA ARG A 68 4.35 -16.23 -13.29
C ARG A 68 2.83 -16.17 -13.23
N LEU A 69 2.27 -15.16 -12.57
CA LEU A 69 0.82 -14.98 -12.49
C LEU A 69 0.24 -14.62 -13.86
N ARG A 70 0.95 -13.80 -14.65
CA ARG A 70 0.56 -13.45 -16.02
C ARG A 70 0.52 -14.69 -16.92
N GLU A 71 1.56 -15.52 -16.86
CA GLU A 71 1.66 -16.78 -17.62
C GLU A 71 0.56 -17.76 -17.23
N ALA A 72 0.35 -17.96 -15.92
CA ALA A 72 -0.61 -18.95 -15.42
C ALA A 72 -2.07 -18.53 -15.59
N THR A 73 -2.37 -17.23 -15.61
CA THR A 73 -3.74 -16.73 -15.84
C THR A 73 -4.06 -16.48 -17.32
N GLY A 74 -3.05 -16.31 -18.17
CA GLY A 74 -3.23 -15.83 -19.56
C GLY A 74 -3.82 -14.42 -19.65
N LEU A 75 -4.01 -13.74 -18.51
CA LEU A 75 -4.55 -12.39 -18.46
C LEU A 75 -3.40 -11.39 -18.60
N PRO A 76 -3.59 -10.31 -19.39
CA PRO A 76 -2.75 -9.15 -19.20
C PRO A 76 -3.00 -8.67 -17.76
N LEU A 77 -1.99 -8.70 -16.91
CA LEU A 77 -2.00 -7.99 -15.62
C LEU A 77 -1.49 -6.58 -15.92
N PRO A 78 -2.34 -5.66 -16.42
CA PRO A 78 -1.85 -4.44 -17.02
C PRO A 78 -1.33 -3.59 -15.87
N THR A 79 -0.04 -3.26 -15.93
CA THR A 79 0.63 -2.43 -14.92
C THR A 79 0.04 -1.02 -14.81
N GLY A 80 -0.89 -0.64 -15.70
CA GLY A 80 -1.57 0.66 -15.74
C GLY A 80 -3.05 0.68 -15.34
N LEU A 81 -3.71 -0.44 -15.06
CA LEU A 81 -5.13 -0.41 -14.64
C LEU A 81 -5.23 -0.36 -13.10
N VAL A 82 -5.10 0.83 -12.54
CA VAL A 82 -5.31 1.06 -11.10
C VAL A 82 -6.80 0.94 -10.80
N ARG A 83 -7.19 -0.10 -10.05
CA ARG A 83 -8.58 -0.33 -9.63
C ARG A 83 -8.97 0.36 -8.33
N SER A 84 -8.01 0.62 -7.47
CA SER A 84 -8.20 1.37 -6.24
C SER A 84 -6.86 1.90 -5.72
N LEU A 85 -6.91 2.90 -4.85
CA LEU A 85 -5.74 3.44 -4.15
C LEU A 85 -5.95 3.33 -2.65
N THR A 86 -5.07 2.61 -1.95
CA THR A 86 -5.04 2.62 -0.49
C THR A 86 -3.86 3.45 -0.01
N LEU A 87 -4.13 4.47 0.82
CA LEU A 87 -3.12 5.19 1.58
C LEU A 87 -3.14 4.70 3.03
N VAL A 88 -2.01 4.18 3.48
CA VAL A 88 -1.84 3.64 4.85
C VAL A 88 -1.00 4.63 5.64
N GLU A 89 -1.58 5.20 6.70
CA GLU A 89 -0.94 6.16 7.62
C GLU A 89 -0.07 7.20 6.90
N SER A 90 -0.64 7.88 5.91
CA SER A 90 0.10 8.85 5.09
C SER A 90 0.80 9.88 5.96
N ALA A 91 2.08 10.13 5.65
CA ALA A 91 2.89 11.13 6.34
C ALA A 91 2.76 12.54 5.72
N ALA A 92 1.87 12.73 4.73
CA ALA A 92 1.71 14.00 4.02
C ALA A 92 1.09 15.10 4.90
N SER A 93 1.89 15.68 5.80
CA SER A 93 1.45 16.67 6.80
C SER A 93 0.85 17.92 6.18
N SER A 94 1.22 18.25 4.95
CA SER A 94 0.62 19.33 4.16
C SER A 94 -0.90 19.19 3.99
N ALA A 95 -1.44 17.98 4.10
CA ALA A 95 -2.87 17.72 3.99
C ALA A 95 -3.68 18.32 5.14
N ALA A 96 -3.07 18.48 6.32
CA ALA A 96 -3.74 18.83 7.58
C ALA A 96 -3.00 19.96 8.36
N ARG A 97 -2.33 20.87 7.66
CA ARG A 97 -1.70 22.06 8.28
C ARG A 97 -2.73 22.90 9.04
N GLY A 98 -2.31 23.45 10.18
CA GLY A 98 -3.19 24.20 11.09
C GLY A 98 -3.82 23.33 12.18
N SER A 99 -3.67 22.00 12.10
CA SER A 99 -3.94 21.11 13.22
C SER A 99 -2.79 21.16 14.22
N GLU A 100 -3.09 21.40 15.50
CA GLU A 100 -2.07 21.47 16.56
C GLU A 100 -1.16 20.23 16.58
N ALA A 101 -1.75 19.03 16.45
CA ALA A 101 -1.01 17.77 16.47
C ALA A 101 -0.05 17.64 15.28
N VAL A 102 -0.47 18.08 14.09
CA VAL A 102 0.32 18.00 12.85
C VAL A 102 1.42 19.05 12.86
N ASP A 103 1.08 20.28 13.23
CA ASP A 103 2.03 21.39 13.28
C ASP A 103 3.09 21.16 14.37
N ALA A 104 2.73 20.59 15.53
CA ALA A 104 3.68 20.22 16.58
C ALA A 104 4.65 19.13 16.12
N TYR A 105 4.14 18.08 15.47
CA TYR A 105 4.97 17.02 14.90
C TYR A 105 5.93 17.57 13.83
N GLU A 106 5.42 18.36 12.89
CA GLU A 106 6.22 18.94 11.80
C GLU A 106 7.30 19.88 12.35
N ARG A 107 6.97 20.73 13.35
CA ARG A 107 7.97 21.58 14.03
C ARG A 107 9.08 20.76 14.68
N ALA A 108 8.73 19.67 15.38
CA ALA A 108 9.72 18.82 16.04
C ALA A 108 10.63 18.13 15.02
N ALA A 109 10.07 17.56 13.96
CA ALA A 109 10.82 16.89 12.91
C ALA A 109 11.73 17.87 12.16
N ARG A 110 11.22 19.05 11.76
CA ARG A 110 12.03 20.10 11.11
C ARG A 110 13.18 20.57 11.97
N ARG A 111 12.98 20.75 13.28
CA ARG A 111 14.08 21.13 14.21
C ARG A 111 15.17 20.06 14.25
N LEU A 112 14.79 18.78 14.28
CA LEU A 112 15.73 17.67 14.28
C LEU A 112 16.50 17.58 12.95
N VAL A 113 15.83 17.79 11.81
CA VAL A 113 16.46 17.81 10.48
C VAL A 113 17.40 19.01 10.30
N ALA A 114 17.02 20.18 10.80
CA ALA A 114 17.84 21.39 10.70
C ALA A 114 19.10 21.32 11.56
N ARG A 115 19.10 20.51 12.64
CA ARG A 115 20.21 20.35 13.57
C ARG A 115 20.35 18.86 13.96
N PRO A 116 20.78 18.00 13.02
CA PRO A 116 20.86 16.57 13.28
C PRO A 116 22.02 16.26 14.24
N PRO A 117 21.93 15.21 15.06
CA PRO A 117 23.09 14.65 15.74
C PRO A 117 24.21 14.28 14.76
N ALA A 118 25.47 14.35 15.19
CA ALA A 118 26.61 13.95 14.36
C ALA A 118 26.60 12.45 14.01
N ASP A 119 26.05 11.61 14.90
CA ASP A 119 25.85 10.18 14.66
C ASP A 119 24.56 9.95 13.83
N PRO A 120 24.65 9.41 12.60
CA PRO A 120 23.48 9.09 11.78
C PRO A 120 22.54 8.09 12.45
N ASP A 121 23.05 7.14 13.22
CA ASP A 121 22.22 6.16 13.91
C ASP A 121 21.40 6.85 15.01
N ALA A 122 21.99 7.80 15.75
CA ALA A 122 21.27 8.62 16.73
C ALA A 122 20.23 9.52 16.06
N PHE A 123 20.53 10.09 14.90
CA PHE A 123 19.56 10.85 14.11
C PHE A 123 18.36 9.99 13.72
N PHE A 124 18.59 8.81 13.15
CA PHE A 124 17.56 7.85 12.79
C PHE A 124 16.66 7.50 13.99
N ARG A 125 17.25 7.11 15.12
CA ARG A 125 16.50 6.76 16.33
C ARG A 125 15.60 7.90 16.79
N ARG A 126 16.10 9.14 16.82
CA ARG A 126 15.33 10.32 17.23
C ARG A 126 14.21 10.66 16.25
N LEU A 127 14.47 10.55 14.95
CA LEU A 127 13.47 10.83 13.91
C LEU A 127 12.33 9.82 13.97
N PHE A 128 12.63 8.53 14.04
CA PHE A 128 11.61 7.49 14.07
C PHE A 128 10.86 7.42 15.40
N ALA A 129 11.47 7.85 16.51
CA ALA A 129 10.76 8.06 17.78
C ALA A 129 9.69 9.16 17.70
N LEU A 130 9.80 10.12 16.76
CA LEU A 130 8.72 11.09 16.52
C LEU A 130 7.52 10.46 15.81
N ILE A 131 7.76 9.45 14.97
CA ILE A 131 6.75 8.71 14.22
C ILE A 131 6.04 7.76 15.19
N ASP A 132 6.81 6.85 15.80
CA ASP A 132 6.32 5.90 16.79
C ASP A 132 7.16 5.96 18.06
N PRO A 133 6.68 6.64 19.12
CA PRO A 133 7.36 6.72 20.40
C PRO A 133 7.40 5.40 21.17
N THR A 134 6.63 4.39 20.77
CA THR A 134 6.58 3.08 21.44
C THR A 134 7.66 2.14 20.92
N THR A 135 8.03 2.27 19.65
CA THR A 135 9.14 1.52 19.05
C THR A 135 10.47 1.86 19.72
N ARG A 136 11.28 0.82 19.96
CA ARG A 136 12.63 0.93 20.51
C ARG A 136 13.62 0.34 19.50
N TYR A 137 14.61 1.13 19.12
CA TYR A 137 15.67 0.70 18.24
C TYR A 137 16.93 0.38 19.06
N PRO A 138 17.62 -0.73 18.79
CA PRO A 138 18.78 -1.15 19.57
C PRO A 138 19.99 -0.23 19.34
N VAL A 139 20.98 -0.37 20.22
CA VAL A 139 22.29 0.26 20.12
C VAL A 139 23.35 -0.85 20.13
N PRO A 140 24.12 -1.05 19.04
CA PRO A 140 24.06 -0.33 17.75
C PRO A 140 22.79 -0.65 16.94
N LEU A 141 22.50 0.16 15.89
CA LEU A 141 21.43 -0.20 14.95
C LEU A 141 21.84 -1.44 14.14
N PRO A 142 20.88 -2.29 13.73
CA PRO A 142 21.13 -3.35 12.76
C PRO A 142 21.71 -2.77 11.46
N ALA A 143 22.56 -3.51 10.77
CA ALA A 143 23.32 -3.02 9.62
C ALA A 143 22.43 -2.44 8.50
N GLU A 144 21.27 -3.03 8.26
CA GLU A 144 20.25 -2.57 7.30
C GLU A 144 19.71 -1.19 7.67
N LEU A 145 19.38 -0.99 8.95
CA LEU A 145 18.86 0.28 9.45
C LEU A 145 19.95 1.34 9.50
N SER A 146 21.18 0.98 9.90
CA SER A 146 22.31 1.91 9.87
C SER A 146 22.66 2.36 8.44
N ARG A 147 22.56 1.46 7.45
CA ARG A 147 22.68 1.85 6.02
C ARG A 147 21.58 2.82 5.60
N SER A 148 20.36 2.64 6.09
CA SER A 148 19.23 3.54 5.81
C SER A 148 19.41 4.89 6.50
N ALA A 149 19.89 4.90 7.74
CA ALA A 149 20.17 6.09 8.53
C ALA A 149 21.15 7.03 7.80
N ARG A 150 22.21 6.47 7.20
CA ARG A 150 23.22 7.24 6.44
C ARG A 150 22.69 7.85 5.14
N ARG A 151 21.53 7.41 4.65
CA ARG A 151 20.88 7.99 3.45
C ARG A 151 19.97 9.16 3.79
N LEU A 152 19.62 9.34 5.06
CA LEU A 152 18.84 10.49 5.49
C LEU A 152 19.76 11.71 5.53
N SER A 153 19.47 12.69 4.67
CA SER A 153 20.23 13.92 4.53
C SER A 153 19.28 15.13 4.52
N PRO A 154 19.78 16.35 4.70
CA PRO A 154 18.98 17.56 4.54
C PRO A 154 18.24 17.64 3.19
N ASP A 155 18.83 17.10 2.12
CA ASP A 155 18.26 17.07 0.76
C ASP A 155 17.20 15.97 0.54
N THR A 156 16.92 15.15 1.56
CA THR A 156 15.84 14.17 1.51
C THR A 156 14.51 14.89 1.28
N ARG A 157 13.67 14.40 0.36
CA ARG A 157 12.31 14.92 0.21
C ARG A 157 11.49 14.51 1.43
N TRP A 158 11.21 15.46 2.30
CA TRP A 158 10.55 15.21 3.58
C TRP A 158 9.03 15.17 3.44
N PRO A 159 8.31 14.52 4.38
CA PRO A 159 6.86 14.38 4.28
C PRO A 159 6.09 15.71 4.23
N TRP A 160 6.62 16.78 4.83
CA TRP A 160 6.02 18.12 4.77
C TRP A 160 6.17 18.84 3.43
N GLU A 161 7.03 18.33 2.55
CA GLU A 161 7.20 18.78 1.16
C GLU A 161 6.31 17.99 0.19
N ALA A 162 5.65 16.92 0.68
CA ALA A 162 4.72 16.17 -0.13
C ALA A 162 3.50 17.05 -0.46
N VAL A 163 3.26 17.25 -1.76
CA VAL A 163 2.03 17.86 -2.27
C VAL A 163 1.15 16.73 -2.78
N VAL A 164 -0.03 16.57 -2.20
CA VAL A 164 -1.01 15.57 -2.64
C VAL A 164 -1.79 16.15 -3.81
N PRO A 165 -1.82 15.48 -4.99
CA PRO A 165 -2.55 15.95 -6.18
C PRO A 165 -4.05 15.70 -6.01
N VAL A 166 -4.69 16.51 -5.15
CA VAL A 166 -6.09 16.32 -4.72
C VAL A 166 -7.05 16.37 -5.90
N ARG A 167 -6.82 17.28 -6.86
CA ARG A 167 -7.71 17.45 -8.02
C ARG A 167 -7.71 16.19 -8.89
N GLU A 168 -6.53 15.68 -9.18
CA GLU A 168 -6.32 14.51 -10.02
C GLU A 168 -6.85 13.26 -9.35
N LEU A 169 -6.59 13.09 -8.05
CA LEU A 169 -7.05 11.93 -7.29
C LEU A 169 -8.58 11.92 -7.10
N ARG A 170 -9.22 13.08 -6.91
CA ARG A 170 -10.69 13.17 -6.86
C ARG A 170 -11.35 12.87 -8.21
N ALA A 171 -10.67 13.20 -9.31
CA ALA A 171 -11.17 12.96 -10.67
C ALA A 171 -10.84 11.54 -11.18
N ALA A 172 -10.07 10.76 -10.42
CA ALA A 172 -9.68 9.42 -10.80
C ALA A 172 -10.90 8.50 -10.85
N PRO A 173 -10.95 7.54 -11.81
CA PRO A 173 -12.07 6.62 -11.95
C PRO A 173 -12.03 5.47 -10.92
N PHE A 174 -11.11 5.52 -9.96
CA PHE A 174 -10.92 4.50 -8.95
C PHE A 174 -11.16 5.08 -7.55
N PRO A 175 -11.77 4.31 -6.64
CA PRO A 175 -11.99 4.75 -5.27
C PRO A 175 -10.68 4.75 -4.48
N VAL A 176 -10.66 5.62 -3.46
CA VAL A 176 -9.54 5.75 -2.53
C VAL A 176 -9.97 5.26 -1.14
N LEU A 177 -9.10 4.51 -0.48
CA LEU A 177 -9.21 4.13 0.92
C LEU A 177 -8.06 4.76 1.72
N ILE A 178 -8.39 5.37 2.84
CA ILE A 178 -7.43 5.88 3.83
C ILE A 178 -7.52 5.03 5.09
N VAL A 179 -6.41 4.39 5.47
CA VAL A 179 -6.33 3.52 6.65
C VAL A 179 -5.33 4.08 7.65
N SER A 180 -5.67 4.07 8.94
CA SER A 180 -4.75 4.41 10.03
C SER A 180 -4.81 3.43 11.19
N GLY A 181 -3.81 3.50 12.08
CA GLY A 181 -3.65 2.60 13.22
C GLY A 181 -4.34 3.02 14.53
N GLY A 182 -4.88 4.25 14.60
CA GLY A 182 -5.59 4.77 15.77
C GLY A 182 -4.71 5.24 16.93
N ALA A 183 -3.38 5.12 16.86
CA ALA A 183 -2.51 5.38 18.01
C ALA A 183 -2.02 6.83 18.14
N ARG A 184 -2.05 7.62 17.06
CA ARG A 184 -1.31 8.89 16.98
C ARG A 184 -2.16 10.01 16.40
N PRO A 185 -2.46 11.07 17.19
CA PRO A 185 -3.28 12.18 16.70
C PRO A 185 -2.78 12.83 15.40
N VAL A 186 -1.47 12.86 15.15
CA VAL A 186 -0.90 13.38 13.90
C VAL A 186 -1.36 12.58 12.68
N PHE A 187 -1.26 11.24 12.71
CA PHE A 187 -1.63 10.40 11.57
C PHE A 187 -3.15 10.28 11.43
N GLU A 188 -3.91 10.35 12.52
CA GLU A 188 -5.37 10.44 12.46
C GLU A 188 -5.80 11.73 11.77
N ARG A 189 -5.24 12.88 12.15
CA ARG A 189 -5.58 14.18 11.54
C ARG A 189 -5.19 14.26 10.07
N ILE A 190 -4.03 13.72 9.68
CA ILE A 190 -3.65 13.64 8.27
C ILE A 190 -4.62 12.73 7.52
N SER A 191 -4.96 11.57 8.08
CA SER A 191 -5.87 10.60 7.46
C SER A 191 -7.27 11.17 7.26
N ASP A 192 -7.81 11.87 8.26
CA ASP A 192 -9.12 12.51 8.18
C ASP A 192 -9.16 13.61 7.12
N ALA A 193 -8.14 14.48 7.10
CA ALA A 193 -8.05 15.54 6.11
C ALA A 193 -7.88 15.00 4.68
N LEU A 194 -7.11 13.93 4.50
CA LEU A 194 -7.00 13.26 3.20
C LEU A 194 -8.33 12.62 2.79
N ALA A 195 -9.04 11.98 3.72
CA ALA A 195 -10.32 11.36 3.42
C ALA A 195 -11.34 12.40 2.95
N GLU A 196 -11.47 13.52 3.66
CA GLU A 196 -12.36 14.62 3.28
C GLU A 196 -11.96 15.23 1.92
N ARG A 197 -10.67 15.53 1.74
CA ARG A 197 -10.19 16.19 0.51
C ARG A 197 -10.29 15.29 -0.71
N LEU A 198 -10.13 13.97 -0.55
CA LEU A 198 -10.17 13.01 -1.65
C LEU A 198 -11.56 12.38 -1.86
N ASP A 199 -12.55 12.69 -1.02
CA ASP A 199 -13.83 11.97 -0.99
C ASP A 199 -13.62 10.45 -0.85
N ALA A 200 -12.68 10.08 0.02
CA ALA A 200 -12.19 8.72 0.16
C ALA A 200 -12.86 8.01 1.34
N ARG A 201 -12.94 6.68 1.25
CA ARG A 201 -13.34 5.85 2.39
C ARG A 201 -12.27 5.96 3.48
N ARG A 202 -12.70 6.08 4.74
CA ARG A 202 -11.83 6.21 5.91
C ARG A 202 -12.04 5.05 6.87
N LEU A 203 -10.97 4.37 7.26
CA LEU A 203 -11.01 3.28 8.23
C LEU A 203 -9.88 3.42 9.26
N VAL A 204 -10.18 3.12 10.52
CA VAL A 204 -9.18 2.94 11.58
C VAL A 204 -9.12 1.46 11.89
N VAL A 205 -7.95 0.85 11.73
CA VAL A 205 -7.68 -0.53 12.15
C VAL A 205 -6.78 -0.46 13.37
N PRO A 206 -7.24 -0.88 14.57
CA PRO A 206 -6.41 -0.81 15.77
C PRO A 206 -5.11 -1.61 15.58
N GLY A 207 -3.97 -0.91 15.70
CA GLY A 207 -2.65 -1.53 15.46
C GLY A 207 -1.46 -0.61 15.70
N GLY A 208 -1.70 0.69 15.86
CA GLY A 208 -0.64 1.68 15.96
C GLY A 208 0.11 1.88 14.66
N HIS A 209 1.37 2.32 14.75
CA HIS A 209 2.14 2.60 13.55
C HIS A 209 2.44 1.31 12.78
N ALA A 210 2.47 1.41 11.45
CA ALA A 210 2.62 0.28 10.54
C ALA A 210 1.45 -0.71 10.66
N VAL A 211 0.23 -0.17 10.67
CA VAL A 211 -1.04 -0.91 10.80
C VAL A 211 -1.20 -2.10 9.84
N GLN A 212 -0.52 -2.10 8.69
CA GLN A 212 -0.47 -3.24 7.77
C GLN A 212 0.13 -4.51 8.39
N ASN A 213 0.89 -4.38 9.48
CA ASN A 213 1.50 -5.51 10.19
C ASN A 213 0.54 -6.18 11.19
N THR A 214 -0.70 -5.69 11.35
CA THR A 214 -1.71 -6.34 12.20
C THR A 214 -2.19 -7.68 11.65
N GLY A 215 -1.89 -7.99 10.37
CA GLY A 215 -2.32 -9.22 9.71
C GLY A 215 -3.81 -9.20 9.40
N ALA A 216 -4.53 -10.22 9.88
CA ALA A 216 -5.96 -10.43 9.60
C ALA A 216 -6.85 -9.17 9.72
N PRO A 217 -6.76 -8.32 10.77
CA PRO A 217 -7.60 -7.13 10.88
C PRO A 217 -7.42 -6.14 9.72
N PHE A 218 -6.19 -5.88 9.30
CA PHE A 218 -5.91 -5.03 8.15
C PHE A 218 -6.33 -5.69 6.83
N ASN A 219 -6.06 -7.00 6.68
CA ASN A 219 -6.44 -7.75 5.49
C ASN A 219 -7.97 -7.75 5.30
N THR A 220 -8.75 -8.01 6.35
CA THR A 220 -10.22 -7.94 6.31
C THR A 220 -10.72 -6.55 5.93
N ALA A 221 -10.07 -5.48 6.40
CA ALA A 221 -10.43 -4.12 6.02
C ALA A 221 -10.18 -3.83 4.54
N LEU A 222 -9.08 -4.34 3.98
CA LEU A 222 -8.78 -4.23 2.55
C LEU A 222 -9.74 -5.05 1.69
N GLU A 223 -10.00 -6.30 2.06
CA GLU A 223 -10.94 -7.17 1.35
C GLU A 223 -12.36 -6.59 1.34
N GLY A 224 -12.80 -6.04 2.48
CA GLY A 224 -14.09 -5.35 2.60
C GLY A 224 -14.17 -4.02 1.84
N PHE A 225 -13.04 -3.46 1.42
CA PHE A 225 -13.00 -2.35 0.47
C PHE A 225 -13.00 -2.86 -0.96
N TRP A 226 -12.15 -3.82 -1.31
CA TRP A 226 -12.07 -4.35 -2.66
C TRP A 226 -13.32 -5.12 -3.12
N SER A 227 -14.15 -5.61 -2.21
CA SER A 227 -15.45 -6.18 -2.55
C SER A 227 -16.47 -5.14 -3.05
N THR A 228 -16.16 -3.84 -2.91
CA THR A 228 -17.04 -2.72 -3.30
C THR A 228 -16.62 -2.02 -4.60
N VAL A 229 -15.55 -2.48 -5.25
CA VAL A 229 -14.87 -1.77 -6.36
C VAL A 229 -14.75 -2.61 -7.63
#